data_AF-A0A7C5CAF2-F1
#
_entry.id   AF-A0A7C5CAF2-F1
#
_cell.length_a   1.000
_cell.length_b   1.000
_cell.length_c   1.000
_cell.angle_alpha   90.00
_cell.angle_beta   90.00
_cell.angle_gamma   90.00
#
_symmetry.space_group_name_H-M   'P 1'
#
loop_
_entity.id
_entity.type
_entity.pdbx_description
1 polymer ?
#
loop_
_entity_poly.entity_id
_entity_poly.type
_entity_poly.pdbx_seq_one_letter_code
_entity_poly.pdbx_strand_id
1 'polypeptide(L)' 'YKTAFWASELDDNRPWETWDEQGGQDMAARANARWKKVPAQYEAPQLDGAVDGALIDYIARKKADVADAWY' A
#
# COMPACT_ATOMS: atom_id res chain seq x y z
N TYR A 1 3.97 -25.97 15.29
CA TYR A 1 3.79 -24.56 15.70
C TYR A 1 3.85 -23.56 14.54
N LYS A 2 4.81 -23.61 13.60
CA LYS A 2 4.94 -22.57 12.53
C LYS A 2 3.77 -22.40 11.54
N THR A 3 2.85 -23.37 11.42
CA THR A 3 1.70 -23.30 10.49
C THR A 3 0.36 -23.08 11.18
N ALA A 4 0.33 -23.05 12.51
CA ALA A 4 -0.90 -22.93 13.31
C ALA A 4 -1.11 -21.53 13.88
N PHE A 5 -0.13 -20.63 13.75
CA PHE A 5 -0.19 -19.26 14.26
C PHE A 5 0.08 -18.28 13.12
N TRP A 6 -0.86 -17.37 12.91
CA TRP A 6 -0.71 -16.22 12.03
C TRP A 6 -0.16 -15.05 12.84
N ALA A 7 0.98 -14.49 12.42
CA ALA A 7 1.52 -13.28 13.01
C ALA A 7 1.01 -12.07 12.23
N SER A 8 0.07 -11.33 12.81
CA SER A 8 -0.37 -10.04 12.27
C SER A 8 0.77 -9.03 12.32
N GLU A 9 0.91 -8.24 11.26
CA GLU A 9 1.87 -7.12 11.23
C GLU A 9 1.38 -5.89 12.03
N LEU A 10 0.16 -5.91 12.58
CA LEU A 10 -0.47 -4.80 13.29
C LEU A 10 -0.65 -5.02 14.79
N ASP A 11 -0.60 -6.27 15.24
CA ASP A 11 -0.90 -6.60 16.64
C ASP A 11 0.28 -6.22 17.53
N ASP A 12 -0.02 -5.63 18.69
CA ASP A 12 0.94 -5.40 19.74
C ASP A 12 0.64 -6.34 20.90
N ASN A 13 1.45 -7.42 21.00
CA ASN A 13 1.29 -8.47 22.00
C ASN A 13 2.26 -8.32 23.18
N ARG A 14 2.85 -7.13 23.36
CA ARG A 14 3.78 -6.85 24.45
C ARG A 14 3.01 -6.53 25.76
N PRO A 15 3.66 -6.65 26.93
CA PRO A 15 3.06 -6.26 28.20
C PRO A 15 2.59 -4.81 28.22
N TRP A 16 1.64 -4.52 29.11
CA TRP A 16 1.04 -3.20 29.23
C TRP A 16 2.08 -2.11 29.49
N GLU A 17 3.07 -2.38 30.33
CA GLU A 17 4.14 -1.43 30.69
C GLU A 17 4.92 -0.98 29.44
N THR A 18 5.24 -1.91 28.55
CA THR A 18 5.94 -1.61 27.30
C THR A 18 5.08 -0.82 26.31
N TRP A 19 3.78 -1.07 26.30
CA TRP A 19 2.82 -0.32 25.49
C TRP A 19 2.67 1.12 26.00
N ASP A 20 2.57 1.30 27.32
CA ASP A 20 2.47 2.60 27.98
C ASP A 20 3.72 3.46 27.76
N GLU A 21 4.91 2.87 27.98
CA GLU A 21 6.21 3.52 27.72
C GLU A 21 6.39 3.98 26.26
N GLN A 22 5.71 3.32 25.30
CA GLN A 22 5.75 3.67 23.88
C GLN A 22 4.64 4.65 23.45
N GLY A 23 3.96 5.25 24.42
CA GLY A 23 2.94 6.26 24.18
C GLY A 23 1.56 5.69 23.85
N GLY A 24 1.30 4.43 24.24
CA GLY A 24 -0.03 3.87 24.24
C GLY A 24 -0.69 3.79 22.85
N GLN A 25 0.06 3.41 21.81
CA GLN A 25 -0.48 3.40 20.45
C GLN A 25 -1.67 2.44 20.32
N ASP A 26 -2.80 2.92 19.84
CA ASP A 26 -3.95 2.08 19.55
C ASP A 26 -3.85 1.39 18.19
N MET A 27 -4.83 0.53 17.87
CA MET A 27 -4.87 -0.17 16.58
C MET A 27 -4.96 0.78 15.39
N ALA A 28 -5.65 1.92 15.53
CA ALA A 28 -5.82 2.87 14.45
C ALA A 28 -4.51 3.62 14.14
N ALA A 29 -3.76 3.99 15.17
CA ALA A 29 -2.44 4.60 15.05
C ALA A 29 -1.44 3.66 14.37
N ARG A 30 -1.41 2.37 14.78
CA ARG A 30 -0.56 1.35 14.15
C ARG A 30 -0.93 1.11 12.69
N ALA A 31 -2.23 0.98 12.40
CA ALA A 31 -2.71 0.85 11.03
C ALA A 31 -2.35 2.07 10.17
N ASN A 32 -2.45 3.29 10.75
CA ASN A 32 -2.11 4.54 10.07
C ASN A 32 -0.63 4.57 9.65
N ALA A 33 0.26 4.22 10.57
CA ALA A 33 1.69 4.15 10.29
C ALA A 33 2.00 3.10 9.22
N ARG A 34 1.38 1.91 9.31
CA ARG A 34 1.61 0.82 8.34
C ARG A 34 1.20 1.19 6.93
N TRP A 35 -0.02 1.72 6.73
CA TRP A 35 -0.48 2.03 5.37
C TRP A 35 0.36 3.13 4.73
N LYS A 36 0.84 4.12 5.50
CA LYS A 36 1.73 5.18 4.99
C LYS A 36 3.12 4.64 4.63
N LYS A 37 3.61 3.66 5.36
CA LYS A 37 4.90 3.00 5.08
C LYS A 37 4.88 2.23 3.76
N VAL A 38 3.77 1.58 3.40
CA VAL A 38 3.65 0.77 2.18
C VAL A 38 4.02 1.57 0.91
N PRO A 39 3.36 2.68 0.55
CA PRO A 39 3.68 3.43 -0.66
C PRO A 39 5.03 4.13 -0.55
N ALA A 40 5.46 4.53 0.65
CA ALA A 40 6.77 5.16 0.85
C ALA A 40 7.95 4.20 0.58
N GLN A 41 7.74 2.89 0.72
CA GLN A 41 8.74 1.85 0.47
C GLN A 41 8.49 1.10 -0.84
N TYR A 42 7.41 1.44 -1.55
CA TYR A 42 7.05 0.75 -2.77
C TYR A 42 8.01 1.17 -3.89
N GLU A 43 8.72 0.20 -4.43
CA GLU A 43 9.46 0.33 -5.67
C GLU A 43 8.67 -0.37 -6.77
N ALA A 44 8.30 0.38 -7.82
CA ALA A 44 7.60 -0.20 -8.95
C ALA A 44 8.50 -1.26 -9.62
N PRO A 45 7.97 -2.45 -9.94
CA PRO A 45 8.74 -3.46 -10.66
C PRO A 45 9.13 -2.92 -12.03
N GLN A 46 10.30 -3.35 -12.53
CA GLN A 46 10.76 -2.95 -13.86
C GLN A 46 9.74 -3.38 -14.91
N LEU A 47 9.31 -2.42 -15.73
CA LEU A 47 8.49 -2.64 -16.91
C LEU A 47 9.35 -2.36 -18.15
N ASP A 48 9.19 -3.18 -19.19
CA ASP A 48 9.85 -2.96 -20.47
C ASP A 48 9.36 -1.66 -21.11
N GLY A 49 10.29 -0.81 -21.59
CA GLY A 49 9.95 0.52 -22.10
C GLY A 49 9.14 0.49 -23.40
N ALA A 50 9.28 -0.54 -24.24
CA ALA A 50 8.46 -0.67 -25.45
C ALA A 50 7.02 -1.06 -25.08
N VAL A 51 6.83 -1.89 -24.05
CA VAL A 51 5.51 -2.22 -23.50
C VAL A 51 4.86 -1.01 -22.86
N ASP A 52 5.59 -0.27 -22.02
CA ASP A 52 5.07 0.95 -21.37
C ASP A 52 4.63 2.00 -22.41
N GLY A 53 5.48 2.26 -23.41
CA GLY A 53 5.15 3.16 -24.52
C GLY A 53 3.90 2.71 -25.29
N ALA A 54 3.78 1.42 -25.61
CA ALA A 54 2.60 0.90 -26.32
C ALA A 54 1.30 1.04 -25.49
N LEU A 55 1.38 0.88 -24.17
CA LEU A 55 0.25 1.09 -23.26
C LEU A 55 -0.17 2.57 -23.23
N ILE A 56 0.79 3.48 -23.12
CA ILE A 56 0.55 4.92 -23.13
C ILE A 56 -0.11 5.36 -24.45
N ASP A 57 0.40 4.89 -25.60
CA ASP A 57 -0.15 5.20 -26.92
C ASP A 57 -1.57 4.67 -27.11
N TYR A 58 -1.86 3.47 -26.61
CA TYR A 58 -3.20 2.92 -26.65
C TYR A 58 -4.17 3.75 -25.79
N ILE A 59 -3.79 4.11 -24.57
CA ILE A 59 -4.60 4.94 -23.67
C ILE A 59 -4.89 6.30 -24.31
N ALA A 60 -3.88 6.94 -24.93
CA ALA A 60 -4.03 8.23 -25.59
C ALA A 60 -5.06 8.17 -26.72
N ARG A 61 -4.95 7.18 -27.62
CA ARG A 61 -5.93 6.96 -28.70
C ARG A 61 -7.33 6.73 -28.16
N LYS A 62 -7.47 5.88 -27.13
CA LYS A 62 -8.79 5.60 -26.53
C LYS A 62 -9.41 6.81 -25.85
N LYS A 63 -8.62 7.65 -25.19
CA LYS A 63 -9.11 8.91 -24.61
C LYS A 63 -9.52 9.92 -25.67
N ALA A 64 -8.82 9.97 -26.81
CA ALA A 64 -9.17 10.86 -27.92
C ALA A 64 -10.46 10.41 -28.65
N ASP A 65 -10.70 9.10 -28.73
CA ASP A 65 -11.85 8.51 -29.41
C ASP A 65 -13.16 8.61 -28.60
N VAL A 66 -13.11 9.00 -27.32
CA VAL A 66 -14.26 9.09 -26.43
C VAL A 66 -14.43 10.55 -25.97
N ALA A 67 -15.56 11.16 -26.30
CA ALA A 67 -15.91 12.47 -25.76
C ALA A 67 -15.96 12.41 -24.23
N ASP A 68 -15.35 13.39 -23.57
CA ASP A 68 -15.25 13.41 -22.11
C ASP A 68 -16.65 13.32 -21.49
N ALA A 69 -16.85 12.32 -20.63
CA ALA A 69 -18.18 11.92 -20.16
C ALA A 69 -18.63 12.65 -18.89
N TRP A 70 -17.95 13.75 -18.53
CA TRP A 70 -18.23 14.52 -17.32
C TRP A 70 -18.71 15.94 -17.67
N TYR A 71 -20.05 16.08 -17.74
CA TYR A 71 -20.78 17.30 -17.39
C TYR A 71 -21.70 16.98 -16.21
#